data_AF-A0A920PU13-F1
#
_entry.id   AF-A0A920PU13-F1
#
_cell.length_a   1.000
_cell.length_b   1.000
_cell.length_c   1.000
_cell.angle_alpha   90.00
_cell.angle_beta   90.00
_cell.angle_gamma   90.00
#
_symmetry.space_group_name_H-M   'P 1'
#
loop_
_entity.id
_entity.type
_entity.pdbx_description
1 polymer ?
#
loop_
_entity_poly.entity_id
_entity_poly.type
_entity_poly.pdbx_seq_one_letter_code
_entity_poly.pdbx_strand_id
1 'polypeptide(L)' 'MVNENNSDKSPKISMEEFKYIADRAGLGMDQTELDDLKPIYELYMEYTAMMHSIEFGSEEIVMEFHPD' A
#
# COMPACT_ATOMS: atom_id res chain seq x y z
N MET A 1 22.29 -4.58 23.17
CA MET A 1 22.60 -3.22 22.70
C MET A 1 22.64 -3.25 21.19
N VAL A 2 21.91 -2.33 20.56
CA VAL A 2 21.84 -1.95 19.12
C VAL A 2 21.21 -3.05 18.22
N ASN A 3 20.17 -2.81 17.41
CA ASN A 3 19.90 -1.62 16.60
C ASN A 3 18.50 -1.03 16.76
N GLU A 4 18.45 0.15 17.39
CA GLU A 4 17.63 1.25 16.88
C GLU A 4 18.05 1.51 15.43
N ASN A 5 17.15 1.33 14.47
CA ASN A 5 17.15 1.95 13.13
C ASN A 5 16.02 1.34 12.27
N ASN A 6 14.76 1.59 12.66
CA ASN A 6 13.69 1.72 11.66
C ASN A 6 13.02 3.07 11.93
N SER A 7 13.81 4.12 11.78
CA SER A 7 13.33 5.50 11.77
C SER A 7 12.54 5.71 10.48
N ASP A 8 11.22 5.81 10.63
CA ASP A 8 10.39 6.80 9.94
C ASP A 8 10.38 6.73 8.39
N LYS A 9 10.26 5.52 7.85
CA LYS A 9 9.92 5.31 6.42
C LYS A 9 8.54 4.69 6.27
N SER A 10 7.56 5.25 6.98
CA SER A 10 6.17 5.17 6.52
C SER A 10 6.15 5.63 5.07
N PRO A 11 5.64 4.83 4.12
CA PRO A 11 5.49 5.27 2.74
C PRO A 11 4.48 6.42 2.75
N LYS A 12 5.02 7.64 2.73
CA LYS A 12 4.26 8.89 2.75
C LYS A 12 3.96 9.28 1.31
N ILE A 13 2.70 9.60 1.04
CA ILE A 13 2.30 10.15 -0.26
C ILE A 13 2.01 11.63 -0.13
N SER A 14 2.26 12.39 -1.19
CA SER A 14 1.88 13.80 -1.20
C SER A 14 0.36 13.95 -1.20
N MET A 15 -0.14 15.10 -0.73
CA MET A 15 -1.57 15.41 -0.78
C MET A 15 -2.10 15.47 -2.22
N GLU A 16 -1.29 15.97 -3.16
CA GLU A 16 -1.67 16.01 -4.58
C GLU A 16 -1.86 14.59 -5.13
N GLU A 17 -0.94 13.68 -4.86
CA GLU A 17 -1.07 12.27 -5.26
C GLU A 17 -2.28 11.61 -4.59
N PHE A 18 -2.51 11.86 -3.31
CA PHE A 18 -3.66 11.32 -2.59
C PHE A 18 -4.98 11.79 -3.22
N LYS A 19 -5.07 13.08 -3.54
CA LYS A 19 -6.22 13.66 -4.22
C LYS A 19 -6.47 13.00 -5.57
N TYR A 20 -5.43 12.78 -6.38
CA TYR A 20 -5.59 12.06 -7.65
C TYR A 20 -6.11 10.63 -7.47
N ILE A 21 -5.69 9.93 -6.42
CA ILE A 21 -6.17 8.57 -6.10
C ILE A 21 -7.65 8.62 -5.68
N ALA A 22 -8.02 9.56 -4.80
CA ALA A 22 -9.39 9.76 -4.36
C ALA A 22 -10.32 10.14 -5.52
N ASP A 23 -9.86 11.01 -6.42
CA ASP A 23 -10.59 11.42 -7.63
C ASP A 23 -10.79 10.24 -8.59
N ARG A 24 -9.76 9.40 -8.80
CA ARG A 24 -9.88 8.17 -9.61
C ARG A 24 -10.82 7.15 -9.01
N ALA A 25 -10.87 7.07 -7.68
CA ALA A 25 -11.82 6.22 -6.97
C ALA A 25 -13.25 6.78 -6.99
N GLY A 26 -13.46 7.99 -7.53
CA GLY A 26 -14.77 8.64 -7.61
C GLY A 26 -15.30 9.08 -6.26
N LEU A 27 -14.41 9.29 -5.26
CA LEU A 27 -14.81 9.60 -3.89
C LEU A 27 -15.34 11.04 -3.75
N GLY A 28 -14.95 11.95 -4.65
CA GLY A 28 -15.52 13.30 -4.71
C GLY A 28 -15.38 14.10 -3.41
N MET A 29 -14.27 13.90 -2.70
CA MET A 29 -14.05 14.40 -1.34
C MET A 29 -13.59 15.87 -1.31
N ASP A 30 -13.99 16.58 -0.27
CA ASP A 30 -13.47 17.91 0.04
C ASP A 30 -12.09 17.85 0.75
N GLN A 31 -11.45 19.01 0.93
CA GLN A 31 -10.10 19.06 1.50
C GLN A 31 -10.05 18.52 2.95
N THR A 32 -11.11 18.73 3.73
CA THR A 32 -11.17 18.27 5.12
C THR A 32 -11.29 16.76 5.16
N GLU A 33 -12.13 16.19 4.29
CA GLU A 33 -12.29 14.74 4.16
C GLU A 33 -11.00 14.07 3.67
N LEU A 34 -10.26 14.73 2.76
CA LEU A 34 -8.95 14.25 2.33
C LEU A 34 -7.91 14.31 3.46
N ASP A 35 -7.90 15.38 4.25
CA ASP A 35 -7.00 15.53 5.40
C ASP A 35 -7.27 14.46 6.47
N ASP A 36 -8.53 14.10 6.69
CA ASP A 36 -8.94 13.05 7.63
C ASP A 36 -8.65 11.63 7.11
N LEU A 37 -8.80 11.40 5.80
CA LEU A 37 -8.63 10.07 5.20
C LEU A 37 -7.16 9.72 4.93
N LYS A 38 -6.31 10.72 4.66
CA LYS A 38 -4.91 10.51 4.30
C LYS A 38 -4.11 9.71 5.34
N PRO A 39 -4.18 9.99 6.67
CA PRO A 39 -3.45 9.21 7.68
C PRO A 39 -3.87 7.74 7.71
N ILE A 40 -5.16 7.47 7.47
CA ILE A 40 -5.72 6.11 7.41
C ILE A 40 -5.18 5.39 6.17
N TYR A 41 -5.16 6.08 5.03
CA TYR A 41 -4.61 5.53 3.80
C TYR A 41 -3.11 5.19 3.93
N GLU A 42 -2.33 6.07 4.55
CA GLU A 42 -0.90 5.84 4.81
C GLU A 42 -0.67 4.65 5.74
N LEU A 43 -1.51 4.46 6.76
CA LEU A 43 -1.48 3.28 7.61
C LEU A 43 -1.70 1.99 6.81
N TYR A 44 -2.70 1.96 5.92
CA TYR A 44 -2.95 0.79 5.08
C TYR A 44 -1.82 0.54 4.06
N MET A 45 -1.19 1.60 3.56
CA MET A 45 -0.01 1.46 2.72
C MET A 45 1.15 0.77 3.46
N GLU A 46 1.38 1.09 4.73
CA GLU A 46 2.37 0.38 5.55
C GLU A 46 2.07 -1.11 5.65
N TYR A 47 0.82 -1.47 5.94
CA TYR A 47 0.42 -2.87 6.04
C TYR A 47 0.62 -3.63 4.72
N THR A 48 0.26 -3.03 3.59
CA THR A 48 0.48 -3.66 2.28
C THR A 48 1.97 -3.80 1.96
N ALA A 49 2.79 -2.80 2.28
CA ALA A 49 4.24 -2.87 2.11
C ALA A 49 4.88 -4.01 2.93
N MET A 50 4.38 -4.27 4.15
CA MET A 50 4.80 -5.42 4.94
C MET A 50 4.47 -6.76 4.25
N MET A 51 3.31 -6.89 3.60
CA MET A 51 2.96 -8.11 2.85
C MET A 51 3.87 -8.32 1.63
N HIS A 52 4.31 -7.25 0.98
CA HIS A 52 5.27 -7.32 -0.13
C HIS A 52 6.71 -7.62 0.31
N SER A 53 7.01 -7.55 1.62
CA SER A 53 8.29 -8.00 2.18
C SER A 53 8.33 -9.52 2.42
N ILE A 54 7.21 -10.20 2.24
CA ILE A 54 7.14 -11.66 2.27
C ILE A 54 7.55 -12.13 0.88
N GLU A 55 8.78 -12.68 0.77
CA GLU A 55 9.14 -13.51 -0.37
C GLU A 55 8.19 -14.70 -0.39
N PHE A 56 7.23 -14.68 -1.31
CA PHE A 56 6.56 -15.90 -1.72
C PHE A 56 7.65 -16.76 -2.35
N GLY A 57 8.22 -17.68 -1.55
CA GLY A 57 9.11 -18.72 -2.05
C GLY A 57 8.48 -19.31 -3.30
N SER A 58 9.27 -19.44 -4.35
CA SER A 58 8.84 -19.81 -5.70
C SER A 58 8.11 -21.15 -5.72
N GLU A 59 6.82 -21.15 -5.38
CA GLU A 59 5.89 -22.18 -5.80
C GLU A 59 5.41 -21.77 -7.18
N GLU A 60 6.22 -22.11 -8.18
CA GLU A 60 5.75 -22.20 -9.57
C GLU A 60 4.52 -23.10 -9.57
N ILE A 61 3.34 -22.50 -9.72
CA ILE A 61 2.13 -23.25 -10.07
C ILE A 61 2.28 -23.65 -11.53
N VAL A 62 3.02 -24.74 -11.78
CA VAL A 62 3.07 -25.41 -13.09
C VAL A 62 1.74 -26.14 -13.26
N MET A 63 0.77 -25.44 -13.83
CA MET A 63 -0.50 -26.04 -14.21
C MET A 63 -0.30 -26.77 -15.54
N GLU A 64 0.05 -28.05 -15.50
CA GLU A 64 0.10 -28.89 -16.70
C GLU A 64 -1.34 -29.26 -17.13
N PHE A 65 -1.77 -28.74 -18.28
CA PHE A 65 -3.03 -29.14 -18.90
C PHE A 65 -2.80 -30.42 -19.72
N HIS A 66 -3.43 -31.52 -19.33
CA HIS A 66 -3.58 -32.68 -20.18
C HIS A 66 -4.88 -32.57 -20.98
N PRO A 67 -4.84 -32.61 -22.33
CA PRO A 67 -6.04 -32.71 -23.14
C PRO A 67 -6.57 -34.15 -23.10
N ASP A 68 -7.77 -34.33 -22.54
CA ASP A 68 -8.65 -35.47 -22.86
C ASP A 68 -9.50 -35.13 -24.10
#